data_AF-A0AA44JEY7-F1
#
_entry.id   AF-A0AA44JEY7-F1
#
_cell.length_a   1.000
_cell.length_b   1.000
_cell.length_c   1.000
_cell.angle_alpha   90.00
_cell.angle_beta   90.00
_cell.angle_gamma   90.00
#
_symmetry.space_group_name_H-M   'P 1'
#
loop_
_entity.id
_entity.type
_entity.pdbx_description
1 polymer ?
#
loop_
_entity_poly.entity_id
_entity_poly.type
_entity_poly.pdbx_seq_one_letter_code
_entity_poly.pdbx_strand_id
1 'polypeptide(L)'
;MIQTSGTAVIRHRDTRQVYQISSNELDWEDMSRHERDMGPEVLWVARVYHQELGELEWSVTEYPEGAISGTPGADVNGHELETDFDFQIGYSQPDVDPDDPYEDDDNEDGYVSSLLSSVTSGDAEEMREWFHANYEDPANSLPHSSADGGYQWINGGPYTTLEALQDEFDRTYSFEAIEAVAKSIEDEDGTYDWSPRDRKESSEERIFRLAERLNRHLPLAERIVPNEETGAFKIVANLAAKPNLLRTTLSRVEDALNDCLASASNGLSEQDHEVHKIRRMLSKYADDPQRIEMDATSARNSILKKIRTQELPKSAEIEDLTDALRDAAQGIRGTDPDIAENRHILQSTTIPELSPDVIQIIQDAAPVIEAITEGELQKQMRDDIAVLADYNGQLSGVGRCDGFGHDEIVRVTGRVSRMILAIRKTPEIVKKIADSSTIKVGDIIGSVTGIISFLGGIVTAVSWLIKFFS
;
A
#
# COMPACT_ATOMS: atom_id res chain seq x y z
N MET A 1 8.05 -10.25 19.23
CA MET A 1 8.38 -11.67 19.52
C MET A 1 9.16 -12.28 18.34
N ILE A 2 10.23 -13.04 18.61
CA ILE A 2 11.02 -13.70 17.56
C ILE A 2 10.14 -14.72 16.81
N GLN A 3 10.19 -14.66 15.48
CA GLN A 3 9.62 -15.65 14.59
C GLN A 3 10.75 -16.36 13.84
N THR A 4 10.70 -17.70 13.84
CA THR A 4 11.66 -18.54 13.13
C THR A 4 10.96 -19.42 12.12
N SER A 5 11.46 -19.43 10.89
CA SER A 5 10.96 -20.30 9.82
C SER A 5 12.10 -21.12 9.22
N GLY A 6 11.75 -22.23 8.56
CA GLY A 6 12.72 -23.13 7.94
C GLY A 6 13.15 -24.30 8.83
N THR A 7 14.29 -24.90 8.50
CA THR A 7 14.81 -26.12 9.14
C THR A 7 16.32 -26.04 9.20
N ALA A 8 16.89 -26.12 10.40
CA ALA A 8 18.32 -26.20 10.58
C ALA A 8 18.81 -27.61 10.25
N VAL A 9 19.89 -27.70 9.47
CA VAL A 9 20.50 -28.95 9.04
C VAL A 9 21.87 -29.06 9.72
N ILE A 10 22.01 -30.02 10.62
CA ILE A 10 23.22 -30.20 11.43
C ILE A 10 23.86 -31.54 11.10
N ARG A 11 25.15 -31.51 10.76
CA ARG A 11 25.97 -32.70 10.51
C ARG A 11 26.75 -33.05 11.77
N HIS A 12 26.50 -34.25 12.29
CA HIS A 12 27.21 -34.76 13.46
C HIS A 12 28.71 -34.92 13.17
N ARG A 13 29.55 -34.38 14.06
CA ARG A 13 31.01 -34.28 13.89
C ARG A 13 31.70 -35.64 13.67
N ASP A 14 31.34 -36.64 14.47
CA ASP A 14 32.01 -37.96 14.46
C ASP A 14 31.40 -38.93 13.43
N THR A 15 30.06 -39.06 13.42
CA THR A 15 29.35 -40.03 12.57
C THR A 15 29.06 -39.53 11.16
N ARG A 16 29.18 -38.22 10.91
CA ARG A 16 28.79 -37.52 9.66
C ARG A 16 27.32 -37.68 9.27
N GLN A 17 26.48 -38.22 10.15
CA GLN A 17 25.03 -38.28 9.96
C GLN A 17 24.43 -36.87 10.02
N VAL A 18 23.38 -36.66 9.23
CA VAL A 18 22.70 -35.36 9.11
C VAL A 18 21.37 -35.45 9.85
N TYR A 19 21.12 -34.45 10.69
CA TYR A 19 19.89 -34.28 11.46
C TYR A 19 19.24 -32.95 11.09
N GLN A 20 17.93 -32.91 11.22
CA GLN A 20 17.12 -31.73 10.90
C GLN A 20 16.37 -31.32 12.15
N ILE A 21 16.45 -30.04 12.50
CA ILE A 21 15.69 -29.45 13.60
C ILE A 21 14.65 -28.52 12.97
N SER A 22 13.37 -28.77 13.24
CA SER A 22 12.28 -27.92 12.76
C SER A 22 12.23 -26.64 13.57
N SER A 23 11.87 -25.50 12.95
CA SER A 23 11.70 -24.25 13.69
C SER A 23 10.62 -24.32 14.79
N ASN A 24 9.64 -25.22 14.66
CA ASN A 24 8.62 -25.49 15.68
C ASN A 24 9.16 -26.16 16.95
N GLU A 25 10.42 -26.62 16.93
CA GLU A 25 11.09 -27.20 18.11
C GLU A 25 11.83 -26.12 18.93
N LEU A 26 11.95 -24.90 18.41
CA LEU A 26 12.55 -23.78 19.13
C LEU A 26 11.51 -23.13 20.05
N ASP A 27 11.88 -22.97 21.32
CA ASP A 27 11.15 -22.15 22.29
C ASP A 27 12.06 -20.98 22.70
N TRP A 28 11.64 -19.76 22.42
CA TRP A 28 12.46 -18.55 22.58
C TRP A 28 12.16 -17.85 23.90
N GLU A 29 13.19 -17.65 24.70
CA GLU A 29 13.14 -16.95 25.99
C GLU A 29 13.91 -15.62 25.92
N ASP A 30 13.46 -14.59 26.64
CA ASP A 30 14.20 -13.34 26.80
C ASP A 30 15.22 -13.44 27.95
N MET A 31 16.50 -13.55 27.61
CA MET A 31 17.57 -13.79 28.58
C MET A 31 18.09 -12.52 29.25
N SER A 32 18.07 -11.38 28.55
CA SER A 32 18.50 -10.09 29.12
C SER A 32 17.86 -8.90 28.41
N ARG A 33 17.60 -7.83 29.18
CA ARG A 33 17.19 -6.52 28.68
C ARG A 33 18.11 -5.42 29.22
N HIS A 34 18.64 -4.59 28.33
CA HIS A 34 19.49 -3.46 28.69
C HIS A 34 19.00 -2.17 28.04
N GLU A 35 18.73 -1.15 28.85
CA GLU A 35 18.26 0.14 28.36
C GLU A 35 19.36 0.88 27.59
N ARG A 36 19.02 1.40 26.40
CA ARG A 36 19.91 2.17 25.53
C ARG A 36 19.15 3.34 24.91
N ASP A 37 19.87 4.22 24.22
CA ASP A 37 19.33 5.47 23.68
C ASP A 37 18.17 5.27 22.67
N MET A 38 18.06 4.10 22.03
CA MET A 38 17.00 3.75 21.07
C MET A 38 16.09 2.61 21.57
N GLY A 39 15.87 2.52 22.89
CA GLY A 39 15.04 1.51 23.54
C GLY A 39 15.84 0.32 24.13
N PRO A 40 15.14 -0.68 24.69
CA PRO A 40 15.80 -1.82 25.33
C PRO A 40 16.44 -2.76 24.30
N GLU A 41 17.73 -3.06 24.46
CA GLU A 41 18.40 -4.16 23.77
C GLU A 41 17.98 -5.49 24.43
N VAL A 42 17.33 -6.36 23.66
CA VAL A 42 16.82 -7.66 24.14
C VAL A 42 17.63 -8.80 23.54
N LEU A 43 18.12 -9.72 24.38
CA LEU A 43 18.75 -10.97 23.92
C LEU A 43 17.77 -12.13 24.04
N TRP A 44 17.39 -12.68 22.89
CA TRP A 44 16.55 -13.87 22.77
C TRP A 44 17.41 -15.12 22.67
N VAL A 45 17.06 -16.18 23.39
CA VAL A 45 17.76 -17.47 23.34
C VAL A 45 16.77 -18.62 23.26
N ALA A 46 17.03 -19.59 22.38
CA ALA A 46 16.28 -20.84 22.30
C ALA A 46 17.21 -22.03 22.51
N ARG A 47 16.79 -22.99 23.33
CA ARG A 47 17.55 -24.22 23.64
C ARG A 47 16.77 -25.46 23.26
N VAL A 48 17.43 -26.37 22.55
CA VAL A 48 16.87 -27.66 22.16
C VAL A 48 17.80 -28.79 22.56
N TYR A 49 17.27 -29.80 23.24
CA TYR A 49 18.02 -31.03 23.51
C TYR A 49 17.72 -32.08 22.45
N HIS A 50 18.73 -32.49 21.70
CA HIS A 50 18.63 -33.56 20.72
C HIS A 50 19.41 -34.80 21.18
N GLN A 51 18.77 -35.98 21.13
CA GLN A 51 19.30 -37.22 21.69
C GLN A 51 20.72 -37.58 21.20
N GLU A 52 21.03 -37.28 19.93
CA GLU A 52 22.33 -37.60 19.30
C GLU A 52 23.28 -36.40 19.18
N LEU A 53 22.79 -35.16 19.33
CA LEU A 53 23.61 -33.95 19.15
C LEU A 53 23.88 -33.21 20.47
N GLY A 54 23.18 -33.59 21.55
CA GLY A 54 23.25 -32.90 22.83
C GLY A 54 22.43 -31.62 22.85
N GLU A 55 22.86 -30.66 23.66
CA GLU A 55 22.20 -29.37 23.82
C GLU A 55 22.62 -28.41 22.72
N LEU A 56 21.64 -27.83 22.03
CA LEU A 56 21.81 -26.88 20.94
C LEU A 56 21.21 -25.55 21.39
N GLU A 57 21.89 -24.44 21.11
CA GLU A 57 21.44 -23.10 21.49
C GLU A 57 21.47 -22.16 20.29
N TRP A 58 20.43 -21.36 20.13
CA TRP A 58 20.41 -20.22 19.21
C TRP A 58 20.18 -18.92 19.97
N SER A 59 20.81 -17.85 19.52
CA SER A 59 20.70 -16.52 20.15
C SER A 59 20.48 -15.42 19.12
N VAL A 60 19.55 -14.50 19.37
CA VAL A 60 19.26 -13.34 18.51
C VAL A 60 19.18 -12.08 19.37
N THR A 61 19.86 -11.02 18.95
CA THR A 61 19.78 -9.71 19.62
C THR A 61 18.80 -8.82 18.87
N GLU A 62 17.86 -8.21 19.59
CA GLU A 62 16.93 -7.21 19.10
C GLU A 62 17.38 -5.82 19.58
N TYR A 63 17.84 -4.98 18.65
CA TYR A 63 18.17 -3.58 18.90
C TYR A 63 18.41 -2.80 17.58
N PRO A 64 17.69 -1.69 17.31
CA PRO A 64 16.58 -1.14 18.10
C PRO A 64 15.36 -2.07 18.14
N GLU A 65 14.33 -1.74 18.93
CA GLU A 65 13.08 -2.52 19.01
C GLU A 65 12.54 -2.82 17.60
N GLY A 66 12.16 -4.07 17.35
CA GLY A 66 11.68 -4.49 16.03
C GLY A 66 12.77 -4.88 15.01
N ALA A 67 14.06 -4.72 15.32
CA ALA A 67 15.15 -5.00 14.40
C ALA A 67 16.20 -5.97 14.97
N ILE A 68 16.64 -6.93 14.16
CA ILE A 68 17.74 -7.84 14.52
C ILE A 68 19.06 -7.07 14.43
N SER A 69 19.80 -7.05 15.54
CA SER A 69 21.14 -6.48 15.63
C SER A 69 22.19 -7.56 15.47
N GLY A 70 23.07 -7.40 14.48
CA GLY A 70 24.14 -8.37 14.22
C GLY A 70 23.67 -9.67 13.55
N THR A 71 24.53 -10.68 13.58
CA THR A 71 24.22 -12.01 13.00
C THR A 71 23.73 -12.94 14.11
N PRO A 72 22.59 -13.62 13.93
CA PRO A 72 22.14 -14.68 14.84
C PRO A 72 23.26 -15.67 15.17
N GLY A 73 23.39 -16.00 16.45
CA GLY A 73 24.35 -16.97 16.96
C GLY A 73 23.74 -18.36 17.03
N ALA A 74 24.57 -19.38 16.78
CA ALA A 74 24.20 -20.79 16.96
C ALA A 74 25.37 -21.55 17.61
N ASP A 75 25.11 -22.19 18.74
CA ASP A 75 25.98 -23.20 19.36
C ASP A 75 25.37 -24.58 19.14
N VAL A 76 25.92 -25.30 18.17
CA VAL A 76 25.51 -26.68 17.84
C VAL A 76 26.38 -27.73 18.52
N ASN A 77 26.90 -27.44 19.73
CA ASN A 77 27.68 -28.36 20.57
C ASN A 77 28.95 -28.92 19.87
N GLY A 78 29.58 -28.08 19.04
CA GLY A 78 30.76 -28.44 18.25
C GLY A 78 30.47 -29.37 17.06
N HIS A 79 29.22 -29.47 16.62
CA HIS A 79 28.83 -30.06 15.33
C HIS A 79 28.92 -29.04 14.18
N GLU A 80 28.68 -29.49 12.96
CA GLU A 80 28.74 -28.64 11.76
C GLU A 80 27.32 -28.23 11.35
N LEU A 81 27.02 -26.93 11.39
CA LEU A 81 25.75 -26.36 10.93
C LEU A 81 25.85 -26.08 9.42
N GLU A 82 25.08 -26.80 8.61
CA GLU A 82 25.11 -26.68 7.14
C GLU A 82 24.09 -25.67 6.62
N THR A 83 22.95 -25.55 7.31
CA THR A 83 21.88 -24.60 6.99
C THR A 83 21.22 -24.22 8.29
N ASP A 84 20.95 -22.93 8.47
CA ASP A 84 20.31 -22.40 9.67
C ASP A 84 18.86 -21.97 9.37
N PHE A 85 18.18 -21.47 10.39
CA PHE A 85 16.84 -20.89 10.28
C PHE A 85 16.85 -19.48 9.68
N ASP A 86 15.69 -19.05 9.19
CA ASP A 86 15.40 -17.66 8.89
C ASP A 86 14.76 -17.01 10.12
N PHE A 87 15.38 -15.95 10.63
CA PHE A 87 14.95 -15.22 11.83
C PHE A 87 14.30 -13.90 11.46
N GLN A 88 13.15 -13.60 12.05
CA GLN A 88 12.44 -12.33 11.91
C GLN A 88 11.96 -11.86 13.28
N ILE A 89 11.94 -10.55 13.51
CA ILE A 89 11.26 -9.97 14.67
C ILE A 89 9.82 -9.71 14.24
N GLY A 90 8.90 -10.52 14.72
CA GLY A 90 7.48 -10.20 14.61
C GLY A 90 7.17 -9.10 15.61
N TYR A 91 6.70 -7.94 15.13
CA TYR A 91 6.01 -7.03 16.03
C TYR A 91 4.80 -7.77 16.58
N SER A 92 4.82 -8.06 17.88
CA SER A 92 3.57 -8.24 18.58
C SER A 92 2.96 -6.85 18.55
N GLN A 93 1.99 -6.61 17.66
CA GLN A 93 1.06 -5.53 17.95
C GLN A 93 0.61 -5.78 19.39
N PRO A 94 0.70 -4.82 20.31
CA PRO A 94 -0.04 -4.97 21.55
C PRO A 94 -1.47 -5.34 21.14
N ASP A 95 -2.10 -6.27 21.85
CA ASP A 95 -3.51 -6.57 21.64
C ASP A 95 -4.28 -5.26 21.90
N VAL A 96 -4.40 -4.42 20.87
CA VAL A 96 -5.23 -3.23 20.89
C VAL A 96 -6.62 -3.81 20.86
N ASP A 97 -7.21 -3.93 22.04
CA ASP A 97 -8.64 -4.13 22.18
C ASP A 97 -9.30 -2.98 21.40
N PRO A 98 -10.00 -3.26 20.28
CA PRO A 98 -10.61 -2.21 19.49
C PRO A 98 -11.73 -1.47 20.25
N ASP A 99 -12.06 -1.90 21.47
CA ASP A 99 -13.09 -1.35 22.34
C ASP A 99 -12.56 -0.51 23.54
N ASP A 100 -11.26 -0.18 23.68
CA ASP A 100 -10.78 0.74 24.74
C ASP A 100 -10.48 2.18 24.22
N PRO A 101 -11.31 3.19 24.54
CA PRO A 101 -11.13 4.57 24.07
C PRO A 101 -10.29 5.47 24.99
N TYR A 102 -9.51 4.92 25.95
CA TYR A 102 -8.71 5.73 26.88
C TYR A 102 -7.29 5.21 27.13
N GLU A 103 -6.46 5.16 26.09
CA GLU A 103 -5.01 5.40 26.23
C GLU A 103 -4.55 6.42 25.18
N ASP A 104 -4.98 7.68 25.36
CA ASP A 104 -4.12 8.80 25.01
C ASP A 104 -2.94 8.76 25.98
N ASP A 105 -1.83 8.12 25.57
CA ASP A 105 -0.55 8.27 26.27
C ASP A 105 0.07 9.60 25.83
N ASP A 106 0.26 10.50 26.79
CA ASP A 106 0.91 11.81 26.68
C ASP A 106 2.43 11.68 26.36
N ASN A 107 2.81 10.79 25.44
CA ASN A 107 4.18 10.60 24.96
C ASN A 107 4.28 11.11 23.51
N GLU A 108 4.70 12.37 23.38
CA GLU A 108 5.00 13.06 22.11
C GLU A 108 6.01 12.29 21.25
N ASP A 109 6.88 11.47 21.84
CA ASP A 109 7.90 10.67 21.15
C ASP A 109 7.38 9.33 20.57
N GLY A 110 6.35 8.73 21.17
CA GLY A 110 5.80 7.42 20.75
C GLY A 110 4.83 7.52 19.56
N TYR A 111 4.05 8.60 19.52
CA TYR A 111 3.15 8.91 18.41
C TYR A 111 3.92 9.13 17.09
N VAL A 112 5.09 9.76 17.17
CA VAL A 112 5.96 10.04 16.01
C VAL A 112 6.57 8.74 15.46
N SER A 113 6.96 7.78 16.31
CA SER A 113 7.52 6.48 15.87
C SER A 113 6.48 5.59 15.15
N SER A 114 5.22 5.59 15.59
CA SER A 114 4.13 4.85 14.92
C SER A 114 3.65 5.51 13.62
N LEU A 115 4.00 6.78 13.38
CA LEU A 115 3.67 7.50 12.15
C LEU A 115 4.84 7.52 11.15
N LEU A 116 6.08 7.46 11.64
CA LEU A 116 7.28 7.23 10.82
C LEU A 116 7.26 5.90 10.08
N SER A 117 6.48 4.90 10.54
CA SER A 117 6.29 3.64 9.84
C SER A 117 5.48 3.76 8.53
N SER A 118 4.91 4.93 8.22
CA SER A 118 4.17 5.18 6.97
C SER A 118 5.07 5.53 5.77
N VAL A 119 6.35 5.82 6.00
CA VAL A 119 7.32 6.17 4.95
C VAL A 119 8.34 5.06 4.85
N THR A 120 8.41 4.39 3.70
CA THR A 120 9.53 3.47 3.46
C THR A 120 10.81 4.26 3.25
N SER A 121 11.98 3.69 3.53
CA SER A 121 13.26 4.37 3.26
C SER A 121 13.38 4.87 1.80
N GLY A 122 12.74 4.18 0.85
CA GLY A 122 12.69 4.57 -0.55
C GLY A 122 11.72 5.72 -0.88
N ASP A 123 10.79 6.04 0.02
CA ASP A 123 9.88 7.18 -0.12
C ASP A 123 10.54 8.47 0.42
N ALA A 124 11.23 8.37 1.57
CA ALA A 124 12.02 9.46 2.12
C ALA A 124 13.13 9.90 1.14
N GLU A 125 13.80 8.94 0.51
CA GLU A 125 14.82 9.24 -0.50
C GLU A 125 14.21 9.90 -1.75
N GLU A 126 13.02 9.47 -2.20
CA GLU A 126 12.32 10.13 -3.33
C GLU A 126 12.06 11.61 -3.03
N MET A 127 11.54 11.92 -1.84
CA MET A 127 11.26 13.29 -1.40
C MET A 127 12.53 14.13 -1.35
N ARG A 128 13.60 13.59 -0.78
CA ARG A 128 14.91 14.24 -0.67
C ARG A 128 15.55 14.51 -2.02
N GLU A 129 15.63 13.48 -2.88
CA GLU A 129 16.16 13.61 -4.24
C GLU A 129 15.36 14.64 -5.03
N TRP A 130 14.03 14.62 -4.93
CA TRP A 130 13.17 15.62 -5.54
C TRP A 130 13.46 17.02 -5.00
N PHE A 131 13.62 17.19 -3.69
CA PHE A 131 13.86 18.49 -3.07
C PHE A 131 15.17 19.10 -3.56
N HIS A 132 16.29 18.37 -3.47
CA HIS A 132 17.58 18.86 -3.99
C HIS A 132 17.59 18.99 -5.53
N ALA A 133 16.71 18.25 -6.21
CA ALA A 133 16.48 18.45 -7.63
C ALA A 133 15.78 19.79 -7.94
N ASN A 134 14.93 20.32 -7.07
CA ASN A 134 14.15 21.53 -7.37
C ASN A 134 14.60 22.78 -6.61
N TYR A 135 15.25 22.61 -5.46
CA TYR A 135 15.68 23.67 -4.57
C TYR A 135 17.19 23.60 -4.33
N GLU A 136 17.76 24.74 -3.95
CA GLU A 136 19.15 24.86 -3.55
C GLU A 136 19.35 25.91 -2.47
N ASP A 137 20.46 25.79 -1.74
CA ASP A 137 20.89 26.81 -0.79
C ASP A 137 21.06 28.15 -1.53
N PRO A 138 20.43 29.24 -1.05
CA PRO A 138 20.46 30.56 -1.67
C PRO A 138 21.89 31.10 -1.86
N ALA A 139 22.87 30.65 -1.07
CA ALA A 139 24.28 30.99 -1.22
C ALA A 139 24.85 30.63 -2.60
N ASN A 140 24.27 29.64 -3.27
CA ASN A 140 24.77 29.13 -4.55
C ASN A 140 24.36 30.02 -5.74
N SER A 141 23.18 30.65 -5.70
CA SER A 141 22.60 31.31 -6.87
C SER A 141 22.06 32.71 -6.62
N LEU A 142 21.80 33.10 -5.37
CA LEU A 142 21.24 34.41 -5.06
C LEU A 142 22.31 35.46 -4.73
N PRO A 143 22.18 36.69 -5.27
CA PRO A 143 23.02 37.81 -4.84
C PRO A 143 22.81 38.12 -3.35
N HIS A 144 23.89 38.33 -2.62
CA HIS A 144 23.86 38.73 -1.21
C HIS A 144 24.22 40.21 -1.03
N SER A 145 23.35 41.00 -0.37
CA SER A 145 23.61 42.41 -0.04
C SER A 145 24.03 42.53 1.42
N SER A 146 25.30 42.88 1.67
CA SER A 146 25.78 43.13 3.04
C SER A 146 25.22 44.40 3.66
N ALA A 147 24.65 45.32 2.86
CA ALA A 147 24.02 46.55 3.35
C ALA A 147 22.61 46.28 3.90
N ASP A 148 21.88 45.35 3.26
CA ASP A 148 20.52 44.95 3.67
C ASP A 148 20.52 43.68 4.55
N GLY A 149 21.66 42.98 4.64
CA GLY A 149 21.87 41.85 5.53
C GLY A 149 21.22 40.54 5.06
N GLY A 150 21.04 40.33 3.76
CA GLY A 150 20.40 39.11 3.27
C GLY A 150 20.49 38.86 1.76
N TYR A 151 19.92 37.72 1.35
CA TYR A 151 19.81 37.29 -0.04
C TYR A 151 18.71 38.04 -0.79
N GLN A 152 18.93 38.25 -2.09
CA GLN A 152 17.93 38.77 -3.02
C GLN A 152 17.24 37.61 -3.73
N TRP A 153 15.99 37.32 -3.34
CA TRP A 153 15.15 36.22 -3.81
C TRP A 153 14.60 36.42 -5.23
N ILE A 154 15.50 36.50 -6.22
CA ILE A 154 15.15 36.77 -7.63
C ILE A 154 14.42 35.62 -8.32
N ASN A 155 14.51 34.40 -7.78
CA ASN A 155 13.88 33.19 -8.31
C ASN A 155 12.60 32.79 -7.53
N GLY A 156 12.10 33.66 -6.65
CA GLY A 156 11.06 33.33 -5.66
C GLY A 156 11.66 32.84 -4.34
N GLY A 157 10.80 32.75 -3.32
CA GLY A 157 11.16 32.38 -1.94
C GLY A 157 11.26 33.58 -0.99
N PRO A 158 11.80 33.37 0.24
CA PRO A 158 12.29 32.09 0.77
C PRO A 158 11.18 31.03 0.86
N TYR A 159 11.53 29.77 0.61
CA TYR A 159 10.67 28.61 0.87
C TYR A 159 11.26 27.79 2.02
N THR A 160 10.40 27.26 2.88
CA THR A 160 10.82 26.21 3.81
C THR A 160 10.82 24.85 3.10
N THR A 161 11.60 23.89 3.63
CA THR A 161 11.62 22.52 3.09
C THR A 161 10.24 21.88 3.19
N LEU A 162 9.57 22.14 4.31
CA LEU A 162 8.23 21.62 4.59
C LEU A 162 7.19 22.13 3.59
N GLU A 163 7.15 23.44 3.31
CA GLU A 163 6.22 24.02 2.32
C GLU A 163 6.44 23.41 0.93
N ALA A 164 7.69 23.29 0.51
CA ALA A 164 8.04 22.75 -0.80
C ALA A 164 7.66 21.28 -0.95
N LEU A 165 7.92 20.46 0.08
CA LEU A 165 7.57 19.04 0.05
C LEU A 165 6.05 18.84 0.18
N GLN A 166 5.35 19.62 1.01
CA GLN A 166 3.89 19.50 1.12
C GLN A 166 3.20 19.76 -0.22
N ASP A 167 3.60 20.82 -0.94
CA ASP A 167 3.01 21.15 -2.25
C ASP A 167 3.14 20.00 -3.28
N GLU A 168 4.17 19.16 -3.18
CA GLU A 168 4.39 18.04 -4.10
C GLU A 168 3.87 16.68 -3.59
N PHE A 169 3.84 16.47 -2.28
CA PHE A 169 3.69 15.13 -1.69
C PHE A 169 2.45 14.93 -0.82
N ASP A 170 1.71 16.00 -0.46
CA ASP A 170 0.56 15.96 0.46
C ASP A 170 -0.57 14.99 0.05
N ARG A 171 -0.70 14.71 -1.25
CA ARG A 171 -1.76 13.83 -1.78
C ARG A 171 -1.48 12.35 -1.59
N THR A 172 -0.22 11.97 -1.40
CA THR A 172 0.20 10.57 -1.29
C THR A 172 0.70 10.23 0.11
N TYR A 173 1.32 11.19 0.79
CA TYR A 173 1.96 10.99 2.08
C TYR A 173 1.27 11.83 3.16
N SER A 174 1.31 11.37 4.41
CA SER A 174 0.78 12.14 5.53
C SER A 174 1.61 13.39 5.78
N PHE A 175 1.04 14.36 6.51
CA PHE A 175 1.76 15.58 6.89
C PHE A 175 3.01 15.25 7.73
N GLU A 176 2.89 14.31 8.65
CA GLU A 176 3.93 13.92 9.60
C GLU A 176 5.11 13.23 8.91
N ALA A 177 4.79 12.36 7.93
CA ALA A 177 5.76 11.76 7.02
C ALA A 177 6.60 12.82 6.29
N ILE A 178 5.91 13.81 5.70
CA ILE A 178 6.56 14.89 4.96
C ILE A 178 7.38 15.78 5.91
N GLU A 179 6.86 16.07 7.10
CA GLU A 179 7.53 16.87 8.12
C GLU A 179 8.82 16.20 8.62
N ALA A 180 8.80 14.88 8.84
CA ALA A 180 9.98 14.14 9.26
C ALA A 180 11.11 14.23 8.21
N VAL A 181 10.78 14.08 6.92
CA VAL A 181 11.76 14.22 5.83
C VAL A 181 12.26 15.66 5.71
N ALA A 182 11.36 16.64 5.82
CA ALA A 182 11.72 18.06 5.78
C ALA A 182 12.73 18.40 6.89
N LYS A 183 12.46 17.99 8.13
CA LYS A 183 13.37 18.17 9.27
C LYS A 183 14.72 17.49 9.02
N SER A 184 14.73 16.26 8.52
CA SER A 184 15.98 15.54 8.21
C SER A 184 16.85 16.26 7.17
N ILE A 185 16.24 16.88 6.15
CA ILE A 185 16.97 17.68 5.16
C ILE A 185 17.55 18.94 5.81
N GLU A 186 16.75 19.66 6.60
CA GLU A 186 17.17 20.91 7.26
C GLU A 186 18.30 20.67 8.27
N ASP A 187 18.23 19.58 9.04
CA ASP A 187 19.25 19.20 10.01
C ASP A 187 20.58 18.80 9.34
N GLU A 188 20.53 18.16 8.17
CA GLU A 188 21.71 17.73 7.42
C GLU A 188 22.39 18.88 6.67
N ASP A 189 21.61 19.74 6.00
CA ASP A 189 22.14 20.85 5.20
C ASP A 189 22.40 22.13 6.01
N GLY A 190 21.75 22.28 7.17
CA GLY A 190 21.87 23.44 8.05
C GLY A 190 21.27 24.73 7.47
N THR A 191 20.34 24.61 6.52
CA THR A 191 19.64 25.72 5.86
C THR A 191 18.13 25.56 5.98
N TYR A 192 17.43 26.64 6.32
CA TYR A 192 15.97 26.67 6.48
C TYR A 192 15.25 27.49 5.40
N ASP A 193 15.98 28.36 4.71
CA ASP A 193 15.46 29.23 3.65
C ASP A 193 16.02 28.79 2.30
N TRP A 194 15.18 28.24 1.44
CA TRP A 194 15.59 27.62 0.18
C TRP A 194 15.15 28.42 -1.04
N SER A 195 16.01 28.43 -2.08
CA SER A 195 15.70 29.06 -3.36
C SER A 195 15.32 28.00 -4.41
N PRO A 196 14.27 28.22 -5.21
CA PRO A 196 14.00 27.37 -6.35
C PRO A 196 15.14 27.47 -7.37
N ARG A 197 15.54 26.32 -7.93
CA ARG A 197 16.48 26.27 -9.04
C ARG A 197 15.83 26.79 -10.32
N ASP A 198 16.62 27.44 -11.18
CA ASP A 198 16.21 27.86 -12.53
C ASP A 198 16.19 26.68 -13.53
N ARG A 199 15.61 25.54 -13.11
CA ARG A 199 15.32 24.40 -13.97
C ARG A 199 13.90 23.96 -13.75
N LYS A 200 13.18 23.71 -14.83
CA LYS A 200 11.85 23.12 -14.78
C LYS A 200 11.95 21.70 -15.30
N GLU A 201 11.58 20.74 -14.46
CA GLU A 201 11.34 19.39 -14.92
C GLU A 201 10.36 19.41 -16.09
N SER A 202 10.57 18.54 -17.08
CA SER A 202 9.57 18.36 -18.12
C SER A 202 8.27 17.81 -17.52
N SER A 203 7.12 18.25 -18.03
CA SER A 203 5.83 17.72 -17.58
C SER A 203 5.72 16.20 -17.82
N GLU A 204 6.47 15.67 -18.78
CA GLU A 204 6.53 14.23 -19.07
C GLU A 204 7.21 13.43 -17.96
N GLU A 205 8.42 13.83 -17.56
CA GLU A 205 9.17 13.17 -16.47
C GLU A 205 8.36 13.21 -15.18
N ARG A 206 7.68 14.32 -14.90
CA ARG A 206 6.82 14.46 -13.72
C ARG A 206 5.67 13.45 -13.71
N ILE A 207 5.00 13.26 -14.85
CA ILE A 207 3.90 12.30 -14.98
C ILE A 207 4.35 10.88 -14.76
N PHE A 208 5.51 10.49 -15.32
CA PHE A 208 6.01 9.14 -15.12
C PHE A 208 6.46 8.90 -13.69
N ARG A 209 7.09 9.89 -13.04
CA ARG A 209 7.43 9.81 -11.62
C ARG A 209 6.18 9.66 -10.75
N LEU A 210 5.13 10.45 -11.01
CA LEU A 210 3.85 10.27 -10.32
C LEU A 210 3.24 8.89 -10.55
N ALA A 211 3.28 8.37 -11.78
CA ALA A 211 2.78 7.04 -12.07
C ALA A 211 3.60 5.94 -11.36
N GLU A 212 4.91 6.11 -11.25
CA GLU A 212 5.78 5.20 -10.47
C GLU A 212 5.41 5.25 -8.98
N ARG A 213 5.25 6.44 -8.41
CA ARG A 213 4.80 6.65 -7.03
C ARG A 213 3.44 6.02 -6.76
N LEU A 214 2.44 6.34 -7.58
CA LEU A 214 1.09 5.77 -7.46
C LEU A 214 1.09 4.25 -7.64
N ASN A 215 1.93 3.70 -8.52
CA ASN A 215 2.03 2.25 -8.67
C ASN A 215 2.67 1.57 -7.45
N ARG A 216 3.61 2.22 -6.74
CA ARG A 216 4.17 1.72 -5.47
C ARG A 216 3.13 1.75 -4.35
N HIS A 217 2.37 2.84 -4.25
CA HIS A 217 1.44 3.10 -3.14
C HIS A 217 0.02 2.56 -3.35
N LEU A 218 -0.36 2.24 -4.59
CA LEU A 218 -1.63 1.60 -4.93
C LEU A 218 -1.40 0.24 -5.58
N PRO A 219 -0.72 -0.68 -4.87
CA PRO A 219 -0.34 -1.95 -5.45
C PRO A 219 -1.57 -2.85 -5.62
N LEU A 220 -1.50 -3.69 -6.64
CA LEU A 220 -2.47 -4.68 -7.06
C LEU A 220 -1.64 -5.90 -7.48
N ALA A 221 -2.09 -7.09 -7.12
CA ALA A 221 -1.44 -8.37 -7.44
C ALA A 221 -1.60 -8.75 -8.92
N GLU A 222 -2.61 -8.18 -9.59
CA GLU A 222 -2.84 -8.40 -11.00
C GLU A 222 -1.71 -7.85 -11.89
N ARG A 223 -1.47 -8.53 -13.01
CA ARG A 223 -0.56 -8.05 -14.05
C ARG A 223 -1.33 -7.53 -15.24
N ILE A 224 -0.99 -6.32 -15.68
CA ILE A 224 -1.54 -5.72 -16.90
C ILE A 224 -0.53 -5.91 -18.02
N VAL A 225 -0.98 -6.49 -19.13
CA VAL A 225 -0.15 -6.72 -20.31
C VAL A 225 -0.83 -6.17 -21.56
N PRO A 226 -0.08 -5.55 -22.49
CA PRO A 226 -0.62 -5.16 -23.78
C PRO A 226 -0.85 -6.40 -24.66
N ASN A 227 -1.90 -6.34 -25.47
CA ASN A 227 -2.14 -7.25 -26.57
C ASN A 227 -1.18 -6.92 -27.73
N GLU A 228 -0.52 -7.92 -28.29
CA GLU A 228 0.47 -7.70 -29.35
C GLU A 228 -0.14 -7.18 -30.65
N GLU A 229 -1.40 -7.52 -30.94
CA GLU A 229 -2.11 -7.12 -32.16
C GLU A 229 -2.75 -5.74 -32.01
N THR A 230 -3.56 -5.55 -30.97
CA THR A 230 -4.36 -4.33 -30.78
C THR A 230 -3.64 -3.26 -29.96
N GLY A 231 -2.63 -3.63 -29.17
CA GLY A 231 -2.05 -2.77 -28.15
C GLY A 231 -2.94 -2.56 -26.91
N ALA A 232 -4.22 -2.97 -26.95
CA ALA A 232 -5.12 -2.83 -25.81
C ALA A 232 -4.65 -3.68 -24.62
N PHE A 233 -4.94 -3.22 -23.41
CA PHE A 233 -4.48 -3.84 -22.18
C PHE A 233 -5.45 -4.90 -21.68
N LYS A 234 -4.91 -6.02 -21.20
CA LYS A 234 -5.65 -7.08 -20.50
C LYS A 234 -5.02 -7.43 -19.18
N ILE A 235 -5.84 -7.94 -18.28
CA ILE A 235 -5.41 -8.51 -17.02
C ILE A 235 -4.96 -9.96 -17.24
N VAL A 236 -3.83 -10.33 -16.64
CA VAL A 236 -3.43 -11.73 -16.47
C VAL A 236 -3.88 -12.14 -15.08
N ALA A 237 -4.95 -12.93 -15.02
CA ALA A 237 -5.54 -13.38 -13.76
C ALA A 237 -4.54 -14.23 -12.97
N ASN A 238 -4.39 -13.93 -11.67
CA ASN A 238 -3.73 -14.80 -10.73
C ASN A 238 -4.78 -15.75 -10.15
N LEU A 239 -4.64 -17.06 -10.40
CA LEU A 239 -5.61 -18.04 -9.92
C LEU A 239 -5.42 -18.26 -8.41
N ALA A 240 -6.52 -18.45 -7.69
CA ALA A 240 -6.48 -18.74 -6.26
C ALA A 240 -5.61 -19.97 -5.95
N ALA A 241 -4.64 -19.82 -5.06
CA ALA A 241 -3.72 -20.89 -4.67
C ALA A 241 -4.44 -22.08 -4.00
N LYS A 242 -5.54 -21.83 -3.26
CA LYS A 242 -6.34 -22.84 -2.56
C LYS A 242 -7.83 -22.73 -2.91
N PRO A 243 -8.27 -23.17 -4.11
CA PRO A 243 -9.64 -22.93 -4.60
C PRO A 243 -10.73 -23.63 -3.78
N ASN A 244 -10.44 -24.79 -3.18
CA ASN A 244 -11.41 -25.48 -2.31
C ASN A 244 -11.65 -24.72 -1.01
N LEU A 245 -10.57 -24.20 -0.39
CA LEU A 245 -10.67 -23.36 0.80
C LEU A 245 -11.48 -22.10 0.47
N LEU A 246 -11.14 -21.46 -0.65
CA LEU A 246 -11.83 -20.26 -1.12
C LEU A 246 -13.34 -20.50 -1.28
N ARG A 247 -13.72 -21.56 -1.97
CA ARG A 247 -15.14 -21.91 -2.16
C ARG A 247 -15.87 -22.13 -0.83
N THR A 248 -15.24 -22.80 0.14
CA THR A 248 -15.84 -22.99 1.48
C THR A 248 -16.02 -21.65 2.19
N THR A 249 -15.03 -20.77 2.12
CA THR A 249 -15.12 -19.46 2.78
C THR A 249 -16.16 -18.55 2.12
N LEU A 250 -16.22 -18.52 0.79
CA LEU A 250 -17.25 -17.76 0.06
C LEU A 250 -18.65 -18.30 0.32
N SER A 251 -18.83 -19.62 0.42
CA SER A 251 -20.11 -20.23 0.82
C SER A 251 -20.55 -19.75 2.20
N ARG A 252 -19.62 -19.66 3.16
CA ARG A 252 -19.93 -19.12 4.51
C ARG A 252 -20.35 -17.66 4.45
N VAL A 253 -19.70 -16.84 3.61
CA VAL A 253 -20.10 -15.43 3.40
C VAL A 253 -21.51 -15.36 2.78
N GLU A 254 -21.80 -16.20 1.80
CA GLU A 254 -23.12 -16.25 1.14
C GLU A 254 -24.22 -16.66 2.13
N ASP A 255 -24.00 -17.70 2.94
CA ASP A 255 -24.93 -18.16 3.95
C ASP A 255 -25.20 -17.07 5.00
N ALA A 256 -24.14 -16.45 5.55
CA ALA A 256 -24.27 -15.37 6.54
C ALA A 256 -24.99 -14.14 5.97
N LEU A 257 -24.72 -13.78 4.72
CA LEU A 257 -25.44 -12.69 4.05
C LEU A 257 -26.94 -13.01 3.91
N ASN A 258 -27.27 -14.24 3.50
CA ASN A 258 -28.66 -14.67 3.35
C ASN A 258 -29.40 -14.65 4.69
N ASP A 259 -28.75 -15.07 5.77
CA ASP A 259 -29.30 -15.02 7.13
C ASP A 259 -29.54 -13.57 7.58
N CYS A 260 -28.60 -12.65 7.28
CA CYS A 260 -28.83 -11.24 7.52
C CYS A 260 -30.08 -10.73 6.78
N LEU A 261 -30.19 -11.01 5.48
CA LEU A 261 -31.29 -10.51 4.65
C LEU A 261 -32.65 -11.16 4.98
N ALA A 262 -32.65 -12.36 5.57
CA ALA A 262 -33.86 -13.01 6.07
C ALA A 262 -34.36 -12.40 7.39
N SER A 263 -33.49 -11.75 8.16
CA SER A 263 -33.80 -11.16 9.48
C SER A 263 -34.12 -9.66 9.36
N ALA A 264 -35.40 -9.32 9.37
CA ALA A 264 -35.84 -7.92 9.27
C ALA A 264 -35.43 -7.03 10.47
N SER A 265 -34.89 -7.61 11.56
CA SER A 265 -34.54 -6.89 12.79
C SER A 265 -33.09 -6.41 12.87
N ASN A 266 -32.21 -6.81 11.96
CA ASN A 266 -30.80 -6.38 11.98
C ASN A 266 -30.53 -5.10 11.18
N GLY A 267 -31.53 -4.56 10.47
CA GLY A 267 -31.41 -3.29 9.74
C GLY A 267 -30.65 -3.34 8.42
N LEU A 268 -30.01 -4.46 8.06
CA LEU A 268 -29.33 -4.62 6.76
C LEU A 268 -30.35 -4.94 5.67
N SER A 269 -30.27 -4.22 4.55
CA SER A 269 -31.25 -4.30 3.45
C SER A 269 -30.61 -4.69 2.12
N GLU A 270 -31.41 -5.25 1.20
CA GLU A 270 -30.93 -5.60 -0.15
C GLU A 270 -30.44 -4.40 -0.98
N GLN A 271 -30.84 -3.19 -0.60
CA GLN A 271 -30.48 -1.95 -1.30
C GLN A 271 -29.18 -1.33 -0.76
N ASP A 272 -28.64 -1.89 0.31
CA ASP A 272 -27.44 -1.36 0.93
C ASP A 272 -26.22 -1.62 0.03
N HIS A 273 -25.34 -0.62 -0.05
CA HIS A 273 -24.16 -0.68 -0.90
C HIS A 273 -23.28 -1.90 -0.59
N GLU A 274 -23.12 -2.22 0.70
CA GLU A 274 -22.31 -3.35 1.18
C GLU A 274 -22.91 -4.67 0.69
N VAL A 275 -24.23 -4.80 0.69
CA VAL A 275 -24.93 -5.99 0.18
C VAL A 275 -24.73 -6.14 -1.32
N HIS A 276 -24.83 -5.05 -2.09
CA HIS A 276 -24.52 -5.08 -3.52
C HIS A 276 -23.06 -5.43 -3.80
N LYS A 277 -22.12 -4.89 -3.01
CA LYS A 277 -20.68 -5.21 -3.10
C LYS A 277 -20.42 -6.69 -2.82
N ILE A 278 -20.96 -7.24 -1.72
CA ILE A 278 -20.79 -8.66 -1.35
C ILE A 278 -21.42 -9.58 -2.42
N ARG A 279 -22.63 -9.29 -2.89
CA ARG A 279 -23.28 -10.08 -3.96
C ARG A 279 -22.46 -10.08 -5.25
N ARG A 280 -21.89 -8.94 -5.64
CA ARG A 280 -21.04 -8.83 -6.82
C ARG A 280 -19.73 -9.61 -6.64
N MET A 281 -19.11 -9.54 -5.46
CA MET A 281 -17.95 -10.36 -5.10
C MET A 281 -18.25 -11.85 -5.27
N LEU A 282 -19.35 -12.34 -4.66
CA LEU A 282 -19.76 -13.75 -4.70
C LEU A 282 -20.14 -14.26 -6.10
N SER A 283 -20.71 -13.41 -6.96
CA SER A 283 -21.26 -13.84 -8.25
C SER A 283 -20.33 -13.60 -9.44
N LYS A 284 -19.61 -12.47 -9.46
CA LYS A 284 -18.78 -12.05 -10.59
C LYS A 284 -17.29 -12.21 -10.35
N TYR A 285 -16.85 -12.10 -9.09
CA TYR A 285 -15.44 -12.05 -8.74
C TYR A 285 -14.98 -13.20 -7.81
N ALA A 286 -15.76 -14.28 -7.73
CA ALA A 286 -15.48 -15.42 -6.84
C ALA A 286 -14.18 -16.18 -7.16
N ASP A 287 -13.64 -16.01 -8.36
CA ASP A 287 -12.37 -16.62 -8.80
C ASP A 287 -11.20 -15.62 -8.81
N ASP A 288 -11.40 -14.40 -8.33
CA ASP A 288 -10.39 -13.32 -8.31
C ASP A 288 -9.96 -13.03 -6.86
N PRO A 289 -8.82 -13.59 -6.40
CA PRO A 289 -8.34 -13.43 -5.02
C PRO A 289 -8.23 -11.97 -4.57
N GLN A 290 -7.74 -11.10 -5.44
CA GLN A 290 -7.56 -9.68 -5.13
C GLN A 290 -8.91 -9.00 -4.93
N ARG A 291 -9.88 -9.25 -5.82
CA ARG A 291 -11.24 -8.71 -5.67
C ARG A 291 -11.90 -9.20 -4.39
N ILE A 292 -11.75 -10.47 -4.04
CA ILE A 292 -12.33 -11.04 -2.83
C ILE A 292 -11.75 -10.39 -1.58
N GLU A 293 -10.43 -10.25 -1.52
CA GLU A 293 -9.75 -9.63 -0.39
C GLU A 293 -10.20 -8.18 -0.18
N MET A 294 -10.21 -7.38 -1.24
CA MET A 294 -10.59 -5.96 -1.18
C MET A 294 -12.07 -5.81 -0.85
N ASP A 295 -12.96 -6.48 -1.60
CA ASP A 295 -14.40 -6.30 -1.47
C ASP A 295 -14.89 -6.81 -0.09
N ALA A 296 -14.32 -7.92 0.44
CA ALA A 296 -14.64 -8.42 1.77
C ALA A 296 -14.15 -7.49 2.89
N THR A 297 -12.91 -7.00 2.78
CA THR A 297 -12.32 -6.06 3.76
C THR A 297 -13.14 -4.79 3.86
N SER A 298 -13.44 -4.18 2.71
CA SER A 298 -14.13 -2.89 2.66
C SER A 298 -15.60 -3.02 3.04
N ALA A 299 -16.30 -4.08 2.62
CA ALA A 299 -17.66 -4.34 3.07
C ALA A 299 -17.73 -4.53 4.60
N ARG A 300 -16.81 -5.33 5.17
CA ARG A 300 -16.74 -5.54 6.62
C ARG A 300 -16.50 -4.23 7.37
N ASN A 301 -15.50 -3.45 6.96
CA ASN A 301 -15.15 -2.20 7.62
C ASN A 301 -16.30 -1.18 7.56
N SER A 302 -17.02 -1.16 6.45
CA SER A 302 -18.23 -0.33 6.28
C SER A 302 -19.33 -0.74 7.26
N ILE A 303 -19.65 -2.04 7.34
CA ILE A 303 -20.65 -2.58 8.28
C ILE A 303 -20.23 -2.28 9.73
N LEU A 304 -18.98 -2.57 10.11
CA LEU A 304 -18.47 -2.29 11.46
C LEU A 304 -18.54 -0.80 11.82
N LYS A 305 -18.35 0.08 10.83
CA LYS A 305 -18.53 1.51 11.04
C LYS A 305 -19.99 1.87 11.28
N LYS A 306 -20.92 1.35 10.49
CA LYS A 306 -22.36 1.54 10.70
C LYS A 306 -22.82 1.05 12.07
N ILE A 307 -22.20 -0.02 12.61
CA ILE A 307 -22.43 -0.46 13.99
C ILE A 307 -21.93 0.61 14.99
N ARG A 308 -20.69 1.10 14.82
CA ARG A 308 -20.11 2.14 15.68
C ARG A 308 -20.90 3.45 15.65
N THR A 309 -21.41 3.85 14.49
CA THR A 309 -22.25 5.05 14.33
C THR A 309 -23.72 4.82 14.71
N GLN A 310 -24.07 3.61 15.18
CA GLN A 310 -25.42 3.21 15.58
C GLN A 310 -26.46 3.24 14.44
N GLU A 311 -26.01 3.22 13.18
CA GLU A 311 -26.87 3.05 12.00
C GLU A 311 -27.35 1.60 11.85
N LEU A 312 -26.50 0.64 12.26
CA LEU A 312 -26.85 -0.78 12.33
C LEU A 312 -26.74 -1.30 13.77
N PRO A 313 -27.69 -2.14 14.25
CA PRO A 313 -27.57 -2.80 15.54
C PRO A 313 -26.48 -3.88 15.52
N LYS A 314 -25.81 -4.07 16.66
CA LYS A 314 -24.97 -5.25 16.90
C LYS A 314 -25.89 -6.46 17.14
N SER A 315 -26.04 -7.30 16.12
CA SER A 315 -26.88 -8.51 16.11
C SER A 315 -26.03 -9.73 15.77
N ALA A 316 -26.47 -10.92 16.20
CA ALA A 316 -25.73 -12.17 15.96
C ALA A 316 -25.51 -12.41 14.46
N GLU A 317 -26.52 -12.13 13.63
CA GLU A 317 -26.41 -12.29 12.17
C GLU A 317 -25.37 -11.34 11.56
N ILE A 318 -25.32 -10.08 12.02
CA ILE A 318 -24.33 -9.11 11.54
C ILE A 318 -22.92 -9.50 12.01
N GLU A 319 -22.77 -9.98 13.25
CA GLU A 319 -21.49 -10.48 13.76
C GLU A 319 -20.99 -11.65 12.90
N ASP A 320 -21.84 -12.64 12.65
CA ASP A 320 -21.52 -13.81 11.80
C ASP A 320 -21.09 -13.40 10.38
N LEU A 321 -21.78 -12.42 9.77
CA LEU A 321 -21.41 -11.87 8.47
C LEU A 321 -20.04 -11.17 8.52
N THR A 322 -19.79 -10.33 9.53
CA THR A 322 -18.50 -9.63 9.64
C THR A 322 -17.33 -10.58 9.88
N ASP A 323 -17.54 -11.66 10.64
CA ASP A 323 -16.57 -12.73 10.84
C ASP A 323 -16.32 -13.50 9.54
N ALA A 324 -17.37 -13.87 8.80
CA ALA A 324 -17.22 -14.55 7.51
C ALA A 324 -16.42 -13.69 6.50
N LEU A 325 -16.67 -12.38 6.46
CA LEU A 325 -15.92 -11.44 5.61
C LEU A 325 -14.45 -11.31 6.07
N ARG A 326 -14.18 -11.29 7.39
CA ARG A 326 -12.81 -11.32 7.91
C ARG A 326 -12.09 -12.58 7.46
N ASP A 327 -12.70 -13.73 7.64
CA ASP A 327 -12.11 -15.03 7.33
C ASP A 327 -11.85 -15.17 5.82
N ALA A 328 -12.72 -14.61 4.97
CA ALA A 328 -12.50 -14.51 3.52
C ALA A 328 -11.23 -13.72 3.19
N ALA A 329 -11.12 -12.49 3.72
CA ALA A 329 -9.96 -11.64 3.45
C ALA A 329 -8.66 -12.24 4.02
N GLN A 330 -8.68 -12.71 5.28
CA GLN A 330 -7.51 -13.34 5.91
C GLN A 330 -7.12 -14.65 5.22
N GLY A 331 -8.10 -15.43 4.76
CA GLY A 331 -7.85 -16.65 3.99
C GLY A 331 -7.10 -16.38 2.69
N ILE A 332 -7.44 -15.30 1.97
CA ILE A 332 -6.67 -14.88 0.79
C ILE A 332 -5.25 -14.48 1.19
N ARG A 333 -5.09 -13.55 2.13
CA ARG A 333 -3.76 -13.05 2.57
C ARG A 333 -2.86 -14.18 3.08
N GLY A 334 -3.42 -15.17 3.79
CA GLY A 334 -2.68 -16.33 4.28
C GLY A 334 -2.30 -17.35 3.19
N THR A 335 -2.74 -17.16 1.95
CA THR A 335 -2.44 -18.06 0.82
C THR A 335 -1.79 -17.36 -0.37
N ASP A 336 -1.77 -16.03 -0.38
CA ASP A 336 -1.20 -15.19 -1.43
C ASP A 336 -0.34 -14.08 -0.79
N PRO A 337 1.01 -14.23 -0.79
CA PRO A 337 1.91 -13.28 -0.14
C PRO A 337 1.93 -11.92 -0.85
N ASP A 338 1.75 -11.88 -2.17
CA ASP A 338 1.71 -10.61 -2.92
C ASP A 338 0.48 -9.79 -2.49
N ILE A 339 -0.67 -10.44 -2.32
CA ILE A 339 -1.88 -9.76 -1.81
C ILE A 339 -1.70 -9.33 -0.36
N ALA A 340 -1.02 -10.13 0.48
CA ALA A 340 -0.75 -9.77 1.87
C ALA A 340 0.15 -8.53 1.97
N GLU A 341 1.23 -8.47 1.19
CA GLU A 341 2.13 -7.30 1.11
C GLU A 341 1.39 -6.07 0.57
N ASN A 342 0.63 -6.22 -0.52
CA ASN A 342 -0.15 -5.13 -1.08
C ASN A 342 -1.14 -4.56 -0.06
N ARG A 343 -1.76 -5.41 0.76
CA ARG A 343 -2.67 -4.96 1.82
C ARG A 343 -1.93 -4.13 2.87
N HIS A 344 -0.74 -4.56 3.28
CA HIS A 344 0.08 -3.80 4.23
C HIS A 344 0.35 -2.39 3.69
N ILE A 345 0.81 -2.30 2.43
CA ILE A 345 1.06 -1.02 1.76
C ILE A 345 -0.21 -0.15 1.74
N LEU A 346 -1.35 -0.71 1.29
CA LEU A 346 -2.60 0.05 1.23
C LEU A 346 -3.13 0.47 2.61
N GLN A 347 -2.70 -0.15 3.72
CA GLN A 347 -3.06 0.28 5.08
C GLN A 347 -2.24 1.48 5.52
N SER A 348 -0.99 1.60 5.07
CA SER A 348 -0.11 2.72 5.36
C SER A 348 -0.25 3.88 4.37
N THR A 349 -0.86 3.67 3.21
CA THR A 349 -1.02 4.71 2.16
C THR A 349 -2.20 5.64 2.44
N THR A 350 -1.95 6.94 2.38
CA THR A 350 -3.00 7.95 2.30
C THR A 350 -3.57 7.98 0.89
N ILE A 351 -4.84 7.58 0.73
CA ILE A 351 -5.51 7.61 -0.57
C ILE A 351 -6.17 8.98 -0.78
N PRO A 352 -5.90 9.66 -1.92
CA PRO A 352 -6.41 10.99 -2.20
C PRO A 352 -7.92 11.11 -2.00
N GLU A 353 -8.36 12.31 -1.61
CA GLU A 353 -9.77 12.59 -1.50
C GLU A 353 -10.50 12.48 -2.84
N LEU A 354 -11.55 11.64 -2.89
CA LEU A 354 -12.49 11.57 -4.00
C LEU A 354 -13.28 12.88 -4.06
N SER A 355 -12.72 13.88 -4.73
CA SER A 355 -13.43 15.10 -5.06
C SER A 355 -14.32 14.89 -6.29
N PRO A 356 -15.41 15.67 -6.44
CA PRO A 356 -16.22 15.64 -7.66
C PRO A 356 -15.40 15.85 -8.93
N ASP A 357 -14.34 16.66 -8.85
CA ASP A 357 -13.44 16.91 -9.97
C ASP A 357 -12.63 15.66 -10.37
N VAL A 358 -12.14 14.87 -9.40
CA VAL A 358 -11.47 13.58 -9.68
C VAL A 358 -12.42 12.68 -10.48
N ILE A 359 -13.66 12.58 -10.00
CA ILE A 359 -14.65 11.66 -10.55
C ILE A 359 -15.03 12.09 -11.96
N GLN A 360 -15.22 13.39 -12.19
CA GLN A 360 -15.49 13.93 -13.52
C GLN A 360 -14.35 13.61 -14.50
N ILE A 361 -13.09 13.75 -14.08
CA ILE A 361 -11.93 13.40 -14.93
C ILE A 361 -11.92 11.91 -15.29
N ILE A 362 -12.22 11.04 -14.32
CA ILE A 362 -12.31 9.59 -14.56
C ILE A 362 -13.47 9.26 -15.50
N GLN A 363 -14.62 9.92 -15.35
CA GLN A 363 -15.78 9.75 -16.22
C GLN A 363 -15.51 10.22 -17.65
N ASP A 364 -14.87 11.38 -17.80
CA ASP A 364 -14.49 11.93 -19.11
C ASP A 364 -13.48 11.03 -19.82
N ALA A 365 -12.63 10.34 -19.06
CA ALA A 365 -11.68 9.35 -19.55
C ALA A 365 -12.32 7.98 -19.85
N ALA A 366 -13.54 7.70 -19.40
CA ALA A 366 -14.15 6.37 -19.48
C ALA A 366 -14.22 5.79 -20.91
N PRO A 367 -14.60 6.56 -21.96
CA PRO A 367 -14.62 6.05 -23.33
C PRO A 367 -13.21 5.65 -23.83
N VAL A 368 -12.20 6.39 -23.39
CA VAL A 368 -10.80 6.11 -23.72
C VAL A 368 -10.33 4.86 -22.99
N ILE A 369 -10.58 4.77 -21.68
CA ILE A 369 -10.27 3.58 -20.87
C ILE A 369 -10.90 2.33 -21.49
N GLU A 370 -12.17 2.41 -21.90
CA GLU A 370 -12.86 1.29 -22.54
C GLU A 370 -12.19 0.86 -23.84
N ALA A 371 -11.73 1.80 -24.68
CA ALA A 371 -11.06 1.46 -25.94
C ALA A 371 -9.64 0.92 -25.76
N ILE A 372 -8.93 1.33 -24.70
CA ILE A 372 -7.54 0.89 -24.44
C ILE A 372 -7.48 -0.38 -23.56
N THR A 373 -8.62 -0.93 -23.15
CA THR A 373 -8.70 -2.16 -22.35
C THR A 373 -9.53 -3.22 -23.06
N GLU A 374 -9.24 -4.49 -22.80
CA GLU A 374 -9.96 -5.63 -23.36
C GLU A 374 -10.22 -6.74 -22.32
N GLY A 375 -11.11 -7.67 -22.66
CA GLY A 375 -11.41 -8.84 -21.83
C GLY A 375 -11.95 -8.49 -20.44
N GLU A 376 -11.48 -9.19 -19.42
CA GLU A 376 -11.89 -8.96 -18.03
C GLU A 376 -11.46 -7.59 -17.50
N LEU A 377 -10.31 -7.07 -17.93
CA LEU A 377 -9.85 -5.74 -17.51
C LEU A 377 -10.83 -4.65 -17.91
N GLN A 378 -11.32 -4.68 -19.15
CA GLN A 378 -12.31 -3.72 -19.64
C GLN A 378 -13.61 -3.80 -18.83
N LYS A 379 -14.10 -5.01 -18.53
CA LYS A 379 -15.32 -5.20 -17.74
C LYS A 379 -15.15 -4.66 -16.32
N GLN A 380 -14.01 -4.97 -15.67
CA GLN A 380 -13.74 -4.51 -14.31
C GLN A 380 -13.57 -2.98 -14.26
N MET A 381 -12.86 -2.38 -15.22
CA MET A 381 -12.74 -0.91 -15.31
C MET A 381 -14.10 -0.24 -15.50
N ARG A 382 -14.96 -0.78 -16.37
CA ARG A 382 -16.32 -0.25 -16.59
C ARG A 382 -17.14 -0.30 -15.29
N ASP A 383 -17.10 -1.41 -14.57
CA ASP A 383 -17.80 -1.58 -13.31
C ASP A 383 -17.30 -0.61 -12.24
N ASP A 384 -15.97 -0.50 -12.08
CA ASP A 384 -15.36 0.36 -11.07
C ASP A 384 -15.68 1.84 -11.36
N ILE A 385 -15.60 2.27 -12.63
CA ILE A 385 -15.98 3.63 -13.05
C ILE A 385 -17.48 3.88 -12.83
N ALA A 386 -18.35 2.91 -13.10
CA ALA A 386 -19.78 3.07 -12.86
C ALA A 386 -20.10 3.28 -11.38
N VAL A 387 -19.45 2.54 -10.47
CA VAL A 387 -19.60 2.76 -9.02
C VAL A 387 -19.11 4.16 -8.63
N LEU A 388 -17.95 4.59 -9.15
CA LEU A 388 -17.45 5.94 -8.89
C LEU A 388 -18.40 7.02 -9.44
N ALA A 389 -19.10 6.73 -10.54
CA ALA A 389 -20.05 7.65 -11.15
C ALA A 389 -21.34 7.83 -10.36
N ASP A 390 -21.74 6.83 -9.57
CA ASP A 390 -22.88 6.92 -8.66
C ASP A 390 -22.61 7.83 -7.45
N TYR A 391 -21.37 8.33 -7.31
CA TYR A 391 -21.03 9.32 -6.29
C TYR A 391 -21.68 10.67 -6.59
N ASN A 392 -22.53 11.14 -5.68
CA ASN A 392 -23.30 12.37 -5.86
C ASN A 392 -22.79 13.55 -5.00
N GLY A 393 -21.62 13.43 -4.36
CA GLY A 393 -21.03 14.48 -3.50
C GLY A 393 -21.78 14.77 -2.18
N GLN A 394 -22.99 14.24 -1.98
CA GLN A 394 -23.83 14.35 -0.78
C GLN A 394 -24.72 13.11 -0.70
N LEU A 395 -24.28 12.08 -0.01
CA LEU A 395 -25.09 10.86 0.19
C LEU A 395 -25.83 10.96 1.53
N SER A 396 -27.15 10.84 1.44
CA SER A 396 -28.10 10.67 2.53
C SER A 396 -27.66 9.55 3.50
N GLY A 397 -26.87 9.89 4.51
CA GLY A 397 -26.53 8.99 5.62
C GLY A 397 -25.42 7.97 5.37
N VAL A 398 -24.72 7.97 4.22
CA VAL A 398 -23.54 7.12 3.99
C VAL A 398 -22.41 8.01 3.46
N GLY A 399 -21.37 8.24 4.25
CA GLY A 399 -20.26 9.12 3.92
C GLY A 399 -19.04 8.37 3.35
N ARG A 400 -18.04 9.12 2.87
CA ARG A 400 -16.73 8.60 2.47
C ARG A 400 -16.00 7.86 3.60
N CYS A 401 -16.33 8.21 4.83
CA CYS A 401 -15.88 7.53 6.02
C CYS A 401 -16.35 6.05 6.06
N ASP A 402 -17.36 5.65 5.27
CA ASP A 402 -17.91 4.29 5.15
C ASP A 402 -17.28 3.43 4.05
N GLY A 403 -16.20 3.90 3.40
CA GLY A 403 -15.42 3.09 2.45
C GLY A 403 -16.00 2.96 1.02
N PHE A 404 -17.03 3.74 0.68
CA PHE A 404 -17.57 3.79 -0.68
C PHE A 404 -16.54 4.34 -1.68
N GLY A 405 -16.39 3.66 -2.83
CA GLY A 405 -15.53 4.09 -3.93
C GLY A 405 -14.03 3.97 -3.68
N HIS A 406 -13.60 3.61 -2.47
CA HIS A 406 -12.20 3.51 -2.08
C HIS A 406 -11.45 2.43 -2.88
N ASP A 407 -11.99 1.22 -2.92
CA ASP A 407 -11.34 0.12 -3.67
C ASP A 407 -11.36 0.40 -5.17
N GLU A 408 -12.45 0.99 -5.66
CA GLU A 408 -12.62 1.36 -7.06
C GLU A 408 -11.58 2.39 -7.50
N ILE A 409 -11.34 3.44 -6.70
CA ILE A 409 -10.31 4.45 -7.03
C ILE A 409 -8.90 3.87 -6.96
N VAL A 410 -8.61 2.99 -5.98
CA VAL A 410 -7.33 2.28 -5.90
C VAL A 410 -7.10 1.45 -7.15
N ARG A 411 -8.10 0.66 -7.58
CA ARG A 411 -7.99 -0.18 -8.77
C ARG A 411 -7.86 0.63 -10.04
N VAL A 412 -8.72 1.63 -10.27
CA VAL A 412 -8.65 2.48 -11.48
C VAL A 412 -7.30 3.17 -11.57
N THR A 413 -6.85 3.82 -10.49
CA THR A 413 -5.59 4.57 -10.47
C THR A 413 -4.38 3.66 -10.60
N GLY A 414 -4.34 2.56 -9.86
CA GLY A 414 -3.25 1.58 -9.95
C GLY A 414 -3.16 0.96 -11.34
N ARG A 415 -4.29 0.69 -12.00
CA ARG A 415 -4.32 0.15 -13.38
C ARG A 415 -3.83 1.17 -14.40
N VAL A 416 -4.35 2.40 -14.35
CA VAL A 416 -3.95 3.51 -15.22
C VAL A 416 -2.45 3.81 -15.07
N SER A 417 -1.93 3.77 -13.84
CA SER A 417 -0.50 3.93 -13.55
C SER A 417 0.35 2.84 -14.22
N ARG A 418 -0.06 1.57 -14.14
CA ARG A 418 0.63 0.48 -14.85
C ARG A 418 0.57 0.63 -16.38
N MET A 419 -0.56 1.08 -16.92
CA MET A 419 -0.72 1.30 -18.36
C MET A 419 0.21 2.40 -18.87
N ILE A 420 0.29 3.55 -18.19
CA ILE A 420 1.18 4.64 -18.60
C ILE A 420 2.65 4.23 -18.50
N LEU A 421 3.04 3.45 -17.50
CA LEU A 421 4.40 2.91 -17.37
C LEU A 421 4.70 1.86 -18.46
N ALA A 422 3.72 1.05 -18.86
CA ALA A 422 3.87 0.13 -19.99
C ALA A 422 4.05 0.91 -21.32
N ILE A 423 3.29 1.98 -21.52
CA ILE A 423 3.42 2.90 -22.66
C ILE A 423 4.81 3.55 -22.68
N ARG A 424 5.34 4.00 -21.53
CA ARG A 424 6.70 4.55 -21.42
C ARG A 424 7.75 3.55 -21.92
N LYS A 425 7.62 2.30 -21.50
CA LYS A 425 8.56 1.22 -21.86
C LYS A 425 8.43 0.79 -23.32
N THR A 426 7.22 0.84 -23.87
CA THR A 426 6.92 0.43 -25.25
C THR A 426 5.97 1.44 -25.91
N PRO A 427 6.49 2.57 -26.43
CA PRO A 427 5.67 3.63 -27.04
C PRO A 427 4.75 3.14 -28.16
N GLU A 428 5.17 2.07 -28.85
CA GLU A 428 4.49 1.49 -30.01
C GLU A 428 3.11 0.92 -29.67
N ILE A 429 2.85 0.67 -28.38
CA ILE A 429 1.53 0.28 -27.87
C ILE A 429 0.48 1.33 -28.27
N VAL A 430 0.77 2.61 -28.09
CA VAL A 430 -0.20 3.69 -28.32
C VAL A 430 -0.61 3.76 -29.78
N LYS A 431 0.34 3.57 -30.69
CA LYS A 431 0.08 3.53 -32.13
C LYS A 431 -0.82 2.36 -32.51
N LYS A 432 -0.56 1.16 -31.96
CA LYS A 432 -1.42 -0.01 -32.19
C LYS A 432 -2.84 0.21 -31.68
N ILE A 433 -2.99 0.83 -30.52
CA ILE A 433 -4.33 1.18 -29.97
C ILE A 433 -5.04 2.15 -30.92
N ALA A 434 -4.36 3.20 -31.39
CA ALA A 434 -4.97 4.16 -32.30
C ALA A 434 -5.31 3.56 -33.67
N ASP A 435 -4.54 2.60 -34.17
CA ASP A 435 -4.81 1.89 -35.43
C ASP A 435 -5.96 0.87 -35.29
N SER A 436 -6.13 0.30 -34.09
CA SER A 436 -7.14 -0.73 -33.80
C SER A 436 -8.47 -0.17 -33.27
N SER A 437 -8.49 1.09 -32.83
CA SER A 437 -9.65 1.78 -32.29
C SER A 437 -10.02 3.02 -33.10
N THR A 438 -11.15 3.66 -32.78
CA THR A 438 -11.53 4.96 -33.38
C THR A 438 -10.97 6.17 -32.60
N ILE A 439 -10.12 5.94 -31.60
CA ILE A 439 -9.61 6.98 -30.69
C ILE A 439 -8.25 7.48 -31.16
N LYS A 440 -8.04 8.79 -31.11
CA LYS A 440 -6.76 9.39 -31.51
C LYS A 440 -5.72 9.21 -30.42
N VAL A 441 -4.45 9.10 -30.82
CA VAL A 441 -3.27 9.05 -29.93
C VAL A 441 -3.32 10.14 -28.85
N GLY A 442 -3.67 11.38 -29.23
CA GLY A 442 -3.73 12.49 -28.28
C GLY A 442 -4.83 12.35 -27.22
N ASP A 443 -5.96 11.74 -27.56
CA ASP A 443 -7.06 11.50 -26.62
C ASP A 443 -6.67 10.39 -25.63
N ILE A 444 -5.97 9.34 -26.11
CA ILE A 444 -5.45 8.25 -25.26
C ILE A 444 -4.52 8.79 -24.19
N ILE A 445 -3.50 9.53 -24.62
CA ILE A 445 -2.49 10.08 -23.73
C ILE A 445 -3.12 11.11 -22.79
N GLY A 446 -3.99 11.98 -23.30
CA GLY A 446 -4.61 13.02 -22.50
C GLY A 446 -5.48 12.49 -21.37
N SER A 447 -6.29 11.46 -21.62
CA SER A 447 -7.14 10.87 -20.59
C SER A 447 -6.33 10.13 -19.52
N VAL A 448 -5.36 9.31 -19.92
CA VAL A 448 -4.52 8.55 -18.96
C VAL A 448 -3.66 9.50 -18.12
N THR A 449 -3.04 10.51 -18.75
CA THR A 449 -2.23 11.49 -18.00
C THR A 449 -3.07 12.43 -17.15
N GLY A 450 -4.27 12.83 -17.58
CA GLY A 450 -5.19 13.65 -16.80
C GLY A 450 -5.57 13.00 -15.46
N ILE A 451 -5.82 11.68 -15.45
CA ILE A 451 -6.09 10.93 -14.21
C ILE A 451 -4.88 10.96 -13.28
N ILE A 452 -3.68 10.66 -13.79
CA ILE A 452 -2.43 10.64 -13.00
C ILE A 452 -2.10 12.03 -12.46
N SER A 453 -2.19 13.08 -13.30
CA SER A 453 -1.97 14.46 -12.89
C SER A 453 -2.86 14.83 -11.71
N PHE A 454 -4.16 14.62 -11.84
CA PHE A 454 -5.12 15.13 -10.86
C PHE A 454 -5.03 14.39 -9.52
N LEU A 455 -4.83 13.07 -9.58
CA LEU A 455 -4.65 12.25 -8.38
C LEU A 455 -3.29 12.48 -7.71
N GLY A 456 -2.25 12.79 -8.49
CA GLY A 456 -0.96 13.24 -7.99
C GLY A 456 -0.88 14.75 -7.66
N GLY A 457 -1.97 15.50 -7.76
CA GLY A 457 -2.05 16.90 -7.30
C GLY A 457 -1.66 18.00 -8.28
N ILE A 458 -1.68 17.70 -9.58
CA ILE A 458 -1.18 18.60 -10.64
C ILE A 458 -2.29 19.13 -11.53
N VAL A 459 -2.19 20.42 -11.88
CA VAL A 459 -2.86 21.04 -13.04
C VAL A 459 -1.84 21.20 -14.18
N THR A 460 -1.89 20.36 -15.22
CA THR A 460 -1.01 20.46 -16.40
C THR A 460 -1.76 20.46 -17.73
N ALA A 461 -1.24 21.19 -18.71
CA ALA A 461 -1.76 21.21 -20.08
C ALA A 461 -1.15 20.07 -20.93
N VAL A 462 -2.00 19.20 -21.46
CA VAL A 462 -1.68 17.92 -22.15
C VAL A 462 -0.97 18.06 -23.52
N SER A 463 -0.91 19.26 -24.10
CA SER A 463 -0.57 19.47 -25.53
C SER A 463 0.82 18.98 -25.99
N TRP A 464 1.76 18.65 -25.10
CA TRP A 464 3.14 18.28 -25.45
C TRP A 464 3.39 16.78 -25.61
N LEU A 465 2.69 15.92 -24.87
CA LEU A 465 2.91 14.46 -24.94
C LEU A 465 2.55 13.87 -26.30
N ILE A 466 1.64 14.51 -27.05
CA ILE A 466 1.28 14.12 -28.42
C ILE A 466 2.51 14.11 -29.34
N LYS A 467 3.52 14.96 -29.10
CA LYS A 467 4.75 15.00 -29.91
C LYS A 467 5.77 13.91 -29.57
N PHE A 468 5.74 13.38 -28.34
CA PHE A 468 6.63 12.27 -27.94
C PHE A 468 6.16 10.94 -28.53
N PHE A 469 4.83 10.77 -28.65
CA PHE A 469 4.19 9.53 -29.13
C PHE A 469 3.70 9.59 -30.60
N SER A 470 3.97 10.68 -31.31
CA SER A 470 3.77 10.81 -32.76
C SER A 470 5.08 10.55 -33.50
#